data_AF-A0A926BFV1-F1
#
_entry.id   AF-A0A926BFV1-F1
#
_cell.length_a   1.000
_cell.length_b   1.000
_cell.length_c   1.000
_cell.angle_alpha   90.00
_cell.angle_beta   90.00
_cell.angle_gamma   90.00
#
_symmetry.space_group_name_H-M   'P 1'
#
loop_
_entity.id
_entity.type
_entity.pdbx_description
1 polymer ?
#
loop_
_entity_poly.entity_id
_entity_poly.type
_entity_poly.pdbx_seq_one_letter_code
_entity_poly.pdbx_strand_id
1 'polypeptide(L)'
;MKPSRTKPSAAFTLIELLVVIAIISLLAAILFPVFASAREKARQTSCLSNNKQYSLATLMYVQDYDEVFPFSAFLNGSCVGTFYSSVEPYVKNDQITRCPSEDEAINIAALVGAPCPQTPTFTGYVVNHAVFVNGFFPGASPAALADIGIPAGTIMIYDGNVTSGAAPGQQIQLVQARHANTFSAAFADGHVKAIQAMQTAKANQFTVMGPGRELNVYTIGVSGGFYAGQTECLGIPK
;
A
#
# COMPACT_ATOMS: atom_id res chain seq x y z
N MET A 1 70.84 -25.60 25.93
CA MET A 1 69.78 -24.70 26.47
C MET A 1 69.40 -23.73 25.35
N LYS A 2 68.17 -23.79 24.83
CA LYS A 2 67.73 -23.07 23.62
C LYS A 2 66.95 -21.81 24.06
N PRO A 3 67.29 -20.59 23.60
CA PRO A 3 66.59 -19.39 24.06
C PRO A 3 65.16 -19.34 23.47
N SER A 4 64.17 -19.24 24.36
CA SER A 4 62.77 -19.00 24.02
C SER A 4 62.60 -17.54 23.61
N ARG A 5 62.27 -17.27 22.34
CA ARG A 5 61.90 -15.93 21.88
C ARG A 5 60.50 -15.60 22.39
N THR A 6 60.39 -14.73 23.39
CA THR A 6 59.12 -14.11 23.77
C THR A 6 58.66 -13.19 22.64
N LYS A 7 57.46 -13.43 22.10
CA LYS A 7 56.86 -12.54 21.10
C LYS A 7 56.54 -11.21 21.78
N PRO A 8 56.92 -10.05 21.23
CA PRO A 8 56.50 -8.77 21.77
C PRO A 8 54.97 -8.67 21.66
N SER A 9 54.30 -8.48 22.80
CA SER A 9 52.90 -8.10 22.84
C SER A 9 52.81 -6.64 22.42
N ALA A 10 52.21 -6.36 21.26
CA ALA A 10 51.90 -4.99 20.84
C ALA A 10 50.92 -4.39 21.87
N ALA A 11 51.40 -3.44 22.67
CA ALA A 11 50.56 -2.67 23.57
C ALA A 11 49.84 -1.60 22.73
N PHE A 12 48.51 -1.71 22.63
CA PHE A 12 47.68 -0.75 21.93
C PHE A 12 47.53 0.52 22.78
N THR A 13 47.77 1.69 22.21
CA THR A 13 47.65 2.94 22.96
C THR A 13 46.19 3.39 23.05
N LEU A 14 45.81 4.05 24.15
CA LEU A 14 44.45 4.58 24.33
C LEU A 14 44.07 5.58 23.23
N ILE A 15 45.05 6.34 22.73
CA ILE A 15 44.87 7.32 21.65
C ILE A 15 44.53 6.63 20.33
N GLU A 16 45.22 5.54 19.97
CA GLU A 16 44.90 4.77 18.76
C GLU A 16 43.47 4.23 18.78
N LEU A 17 43.03 3.71 19.93
CA LEU A 17 41.65 3.23 20.08
C LEU A 17 40.63 4.37 19.96
N LEU A 18 40.93 5.52 20.58
CA LEU A 18 40.06 6.69 20.57
C LEU A 18 39.90 7.29 19.17
N VAL A 19 40.99 7.39 18.40
CA VAL A 19 40.94 7.91 17.02
C VAL A 19 40.12 6.98 16.13
N VAL A 20 40.25 5.65 16.28
CA VAL A 20 39.50 4.68 15.48
C VAL A 20 37.99 4.78 15.76
N ILE A 21 37.58 4.79 17.03
CA ILE A 21 36.15 4.94 17.35
C ILE A 21 35.62 6.31 16.90
N ALA A 22 36.43 7.37 16.96
CA ALA A 22 36.04 8.69 16.48
C ALA A 22 35.79 8.70 14.96
N ILE A 23 36.67 8.07 14.17
CA ILE A 23 36.50 7.94 12.72
C ILE A 23 35.28 7.07 12.39
N ILE A 24 35.10 5.92 13.05
CA ILE A 24 33.93 5.06 12.84
C ILE A 24 32.64 5.82 13.17
N SER A 25 32.62 6.58 14.27
CA SER A 25 31.45 7.37 14.69
C SER A 25 31.11 8.46 13.66
N LEU A 26 32.13 9.12 13.11
CA LEU A 26 31.94 10.13 12.06
C LEU A 26 31.38 9.51 10.76
N LEU A 27 31.93 8.38 10.33
CA LEU A 27 31.46 7.68 9.12
C LEU A 27 30.04 7.15 9.31
N ALA A 28 29.75 6.55 10.46
CA ALA A 28 28.42 6.04 10.80
C ALA A 28 27.37 7.16 10.83
N ALA A 29 27.72 8.34 11.36
CA ALA A 29 26.83 9.50 11.40
C ALA A 29 26.36 9.97 10.01
N ILE A 30 27.21 9.85 8.98
CA ILE A 30 26.84 10.19 7.60
C ILE A 30 26.14 9.02 6.91
N LEU A 31 26.58 7.79 7.18
CA LEU A 31 26.08 6.60 6.49
C LEU A 31 24.64 6.23 6.90
N PHE A 32 24.29 6.35 8.18
CA PHE A 32 22.95 5.99 8.68
C PHE A 32 21.79 6.78 8.04
N PRO A 33 21.81 8.13 7.97
CA PRO A 33 20.71 8.88 7.34
C PRO A 33 20.59 8.59 5.83
N VAL A 34 21.72 8.41 5.15
CA VAL A 34 21.74 8.05 3.71
C VAL A 34 21.16 6.66 3.49
N PHE A 35 21.59 5.68 4.30
CA PHE A 35 21.10 4.31 4.21
C PHE A 35 19.60 4.20 4.53
N ALA A 36 19.12 4.92 5.54
CA ALA A 36 17.69 4.98 5.87
C ALA A 36 16.86 5.53 4.70
N SER A 37 17.32 6.62 4.08
CA SER A 37 16.65 7.23 2.91
C SER A 37 16.65 6.29 1.71
N ALA A 38 17.77 5.63 1.42
CA ALA A 38 17.89 4.67 0.33
C ALA A 38 16.97 3.44 0.54
N ARG A 39 16.92 2.91 1.77
CA ARG A 39 16.04 1.80 2.13
C ARG A 39 14.57 2.18 1.93
N GLU A 40 14.18 3.38 2.32
CA GLU A 40 12.80 3.86 2.14
C GLU A 40 12.44 4.01 0.66
N LYS A 41 13.35 4.53 -0.17
CA LYS A 41 13.15 4.59 -1.63
C LYS A 41 13.02 3.21 -2.28
N ALA A 42 13.76 2.22 -1.78
CA ALA A 42 13.60 0.84 -2.23
C ALA A 42 12.20 0.30 -1.89
N ARG A 43 11.72 0.50 -0.65
CA ARG A 43 10.37 0.11 -0.24
C ARG A 43 9.27 0.81 -1.06
N GLN A 44 9.44 2.10 -1.33
CA GLN A 44 8.54 2.86 -2.21
C GLN A 44 8.47 2.23 -3.61
N THR A 45 9.62 1.86 -4.17
CA THR A 45 9.70 1.23 -5.50
C THR A 45 9.02 -0.14 -5.50
N SER A 46 9.23 -0.95 -4.45
CA SER A 46 8.52 -2.22 -4.29
C SER A 46 7.00 -2.02 -4.19
N CYS A 47 6.53 -1.01 -3.45
CA CYS A 47 5.10 -0.71 -3.34
C CYS A 47 4.46 -0.30 -4.69
N LEU A 48 5.18 0.49 -5.49
CA LEU A 48 4.78 0.84 -6.86
C LEU A 48 4.72 -0.41 -7.76
N SER A 49 5.71 -1.30 -7.65
CA SER A 49 5.75 -2.56 -8.40
C SER A 49 4.58 -3.49 -8.04
N ASN A 50 4.23 -3.58 -6.75
CA ASN A 50 3.08 -4.35 -6.29
C ASN A 50 1.77 -3.83 -6.90
N ASN A 51 1.52 -2.51 -6.82
CA ASN A 51 0.36 -1.90 -7.46
C ASN A 51 0.35 -2.11 -8.98
N LYS A 52 1.53 -2.08 -9.62
CA LYS A 52 1.64 -2.34 -11.07
C LYS A 52 1.25 -3.77 -11.42
N GLN A 53 1.65 -4.76 -10.62
CA GLN A 53 1.25 -6.14 -10.82
C GLN A 53 -0.26 -6.33 -10.67
N TYR A 54 -0.87 -5.74 -9.64
CA TYR A 54 -2.34 -5.75 -9.48
C TYR A 54 -3.07 -5.03 -10.61
N SER A 55 -2.52 -3.92 -11.05
CA SER A 55 -3.06 -3.13 -12.14
C SER A 55 -3.09 -3.91 -13.45
N LEU A 56 -1.98 -4.58 -13.79
CA LEU A 56 -1.92 -5.47 -14.94
C LEU A 56 -2.86 -6.67 -14.79
N ALA A 57 -2.89 -7.31 -13.62
CA ALA A 57 -3.80 -8.42 -13.35
C ALA A 57 -5.27 -8.02 -13.51
N THR A 58 -5.63 -6.81 -13.08
CA THR A 58 -6.98 -6.26 -13.26
C THR A 58 -7.30 -6.09 -14.75
N LEU A 59 -6.37 -5.53 -15.54
CA LEU A 59 -6.58 -5.36 -16.97
C LEU A 59 -6.67 -6.70 -17.71
N MET A 60 -5.92 -7.72 -17.28
CA MET A 60 -6.07 -9.08 -17.81
C MET A 60 -7.45 -9.65 -17.49
N TYR A 61 -7.95 -9.48 -16.25
CA TYR A 61 -9.32 -9.84 -15.90
C TYR A 61 -10.33 -9.12 -16.80
N VAL A 62 -10.22 -7.80 -16.96
CA VAL A 62 -11.14 -7.01 -17.81
C VAL A 62 -11.17 -7.55 -19.25
N GLN A 63 -10.03 -7.98 -19.79
CA GLN A 63 -9.95 -8.58 -21.13
C GLN A 63 -10.68 -9.93 -21.23
N ASP A 64 -10.62 -10.75 -20.17
CA ASP A 64 -11.22 -12.07 -20.15
C ASP A 64 -12.73 -12.05 -19.82
N TYR A 65 -13.22 -10.97 -19.22
CA TYR A 65 -14.60 -10.83 -18.71
C TYR A 65 -15.32 -9.63 -19.34
N ASP A 66 -15.56 -9.67 -20.65
CA ASP A 66 -16.43 -8.72 -21.39
C ASP A 66 -16.17 -7.23 -21.12
N GLU A 67 -14.90 -6.85 -20.91
CA GLU A 67 -14.48 -5.48 -20.61
C GLU A 67 -15.09 -4.89 -19.33
N VAL A 68 -15.52 -5.73 -18.37
CA VAL A 68 -16.01 -5.26 -17.08
C VAL A 68 -15.00 -5.45 -15.95
N PHE A 69 -14.95 -4.48 -15.04
CA PHE A 69 -14.16 -4.59 -13.82
C PHE A 69 -14.79 -5.60 -12.85
N PRO A 70 -13.98 -6.31 -12.03
CA PRO A 70 -14.52 -7.19 -11.00
C PRO A 70 -15.26 -6.38 -9.92
N PHE A 71 -16.18 -7.02 -9.20
CA PHE A 71 -16.74 -6.43 -7.99
C PHE A 71 -15.68 -6.30 -6.89
N SER A 72 -15.79 -5.27 -6.03
CA SER A 72 -14.95 -5.15 -4.83
C SER A 72 -15.21 -6.28 -3.83
N ALA A 73 -16.48 -6.64 -3.67
CA ALA A 73 -16.92 -7.82 -2.93
C ALA A 73 -18.28 -8.31 -3.43
N PHE A 74 -18.55 -9.62 -3.36
CA PHE A 74 -19.82 -10.23 -3.74
C PHE A 74 -20.04 -11.58 -3.02
N LEU A 75 -21.29 -12.02 -2.92
CA LEU A 75 -21.60 -13.33 -2.36
C LEU A 75 -21.30 -14.43 -3.39
N ASN A 76 -20.45 -15.39 -3.03
CA ASN A 76 -20.12 -16.55 -3.85
C ASN A 76 -20.45 -17.83 -3.06
N GLY A 77 -21.72 -18.24 -3.11
CA GLY A 77 -22.23 -19.37 -2.33
C GLY A 77 -22.09 -19.12 -0.83
N SER A 78 -21.19 -19.85 -0.17
CA SER A 78 -20.97 -19.79 1.28
C SER A 78 -19.85 -18.83 1.71
N CYS A 79 -19.14 -18.22 0.75
CA CYS A 79 -18.03 -17.30 1.02
C CYS A 79 -18.24 -15.95 0.31
N VAL A 80 -17.44 -14.97 0.70
CA VAL A 80 -17.41 -13.63 0.09
C VAL A 80 -16.24 -13.57 -0.88
N GLY A 81 -16.57 -13.49 -2.17
CA GLY A 81 -15.62 -13.17 -3.21
C GLY A 81 -15.21 -11.71 -3.07
N THR A 82 -13.93 -11.43 -3.26
CA THR A 82 -13.39 -10.06 -3.23
C THR A 82 -12.70 -9.74 -4.55
N PHE A 83 -12.36 -8.47 -4.75
CA PHE A 83 -11.44 -8.06 -5.81
C PHE A 83 -10.21 -8.98 -5.86
N TYR A 84 -9.59 -9.24 -4.71
CA TYR A 84 -8.36 -10.03 -4.62
C TYR A 84 -8.53 -11.46 -5.11
N SER A 85 -9.61 -12.14 -4.71
CA SER A 85 -9.88 -13.50 -5.20
C SER A 85 -10.21 -13.55 -6.68
N SER A 86 -10.73 -12.45 -7.25
CA SER A 86 -11.08 -12.36 -8.66
C SER A 86 -9.84 -12.22 -9.55
N VAL A 87 -8.83 -11.48 -9.07
CA VAL A 87 -7.57 -11.25 -9.81
C VAL A 87 -6.45 -12.22 -9.43
N GLU A 88 -6.63 -13.05 -8.40
CA GLU A 88 -5.63 -14.03 -7.94
C GLU A 88 -5.08 -14.93 -9.07
N PRO A 89 -5.89 -15.45 -10.01
CA PRO A 89 -5.39 -16.30 -11.10
C PRO A 89 -4.33 -15.62 -11.98
N TYR A 90 -4.31 -14.28 -12.02
CA TYR A 90 -3.37 -13.48 -12.79
C TYR A 90 -2.18 -13.00 -11.95
N VAL A 91 -2.36 -12.87 -10.63
CA VAL A 91 -1.32 -12.42 -9.69
C VAL A 91 -0.43 -13.58 -9.22
N LYS A 92 -1.04 -14.69 -8.76
CA LYS A 92 -0.39 -15.90 -8.23
C LYS A 92 0.71 -15.64 -7.17
N ASN A 93 0.59 -14.55 -6.41
CA ASN A 93 1.58 -14.13 -5.43
C ASN A 93 0.97 -13.28 -4.32
N ASP A 94 0.73 -13.89 -3.16
CA ASP A 94 0.14 -13.18 -2.02
C ASP A 94 1.11 -12.23 -1.31
N GLN A 95 2.42 -12.30 -1.59
CA GLN A 95 3.39 -11.41 -0.94
C GLN A 95 3.29 -9.97 -1.46
N ILE A 96 2.70 -9.78 -2.65
CA ILE A 96 2.56 -8.45 -3.24
C ILE A 96 1.31 -7.71 -2.76
N THR A 97 0.46 -8.34 -1.94
CA THR A 97 -0.78 -7.73 -1.40
C THR A 97 -0.49 -6.63 -0.38
N ARG A 98 0.76 -6.55 0.09
CA ARG A 98 1.18 -5.69 1.19
C ARG A 98 2.29 -4.75 0.77
N CYS A 99 2.18 -3.50 1.19
CA CYS A 99 3.27 -2.54 1.11
C CYS A 99 4.39 -2.94 2.10
N PRO A 100 5.68 -2.95 1.71
CA PRO A 100 6.78 -3.27 2.62
C PRO A 100 7.01 -2.27 3.77
N SER A 101 6.37 -1.10 3.71
CA SER A 101 6.33 -0.10 4.78
C SER A 101 5.03 -0.16 5.59
N GLU A 102 4.14 -1.12 5.32
CA GLU A 102 2.90 -1.31 6.08
C GLU A 102 3.06 -2.41 7.12
N ASP A 103 3.30 -2.01 8.37
CA ASP A 103 3.49 -2.92 9.49
C ASP A 103 2.16 -3.49 10.02
N GLU A 104 1.00 -2.91 9.65
CA GLU A 104 -0.35 -3.31 10.10
C GLU A 104 -1.39 -3.30 8.96
N ALA A 105 -1.23 -4.24 8.02
CA ALA A 105 -2.13 -4.40 6.89
C ALA A 105 -3.54 -4.84 7.32
N ILE A 106 -4.55 -4.47 6.52
CA ILE A 106 -5.95 -4.82 6.73
C ILE A 106 -6.09 -6.34 6.71
N ASN A 107 -6.71 -6.92 7.74
CA ASN A 107 -7.15 -8.31 7.70
C ASN A 107 -8.45 -8.40 6.88
N ILE A 108 -8.42 -9.07 5.74
CA ILE A 108 -9.57 -9.12 4.84
C ILE A 108 -10.74 -9.88 5.47
N ALA A 109 -10.49 -10.94 6.24
CA ALA A 109 -11.55 -11.65 6.95
C ALA A 109 -12.24 -10.77 8.01
N ALA A 110 -11.53 -9.82 8.61
CA ALA A 110 -12.16 -8.85 9.51
C ALA A 110 -13.08 -7.86 8.76
N LEU A 111 -12.82 -7.62 7.48
CA LEU A 111 -13.62 -6.73 6.64
C LEU A 111 -14.87 -7.40 6.07
N VAL A 112 -14.73 -8.65 5.59
CA VAL A 112 -15.78 -9.35 4.84
C VAL A 112 -16.36 -10.57 5.55
N GLY A 113 -15.85 -10.93 6.73
CA GLY A 113 -16.27 -12.08 7.52
C GLY A 113 -15.67 -13.39 7.01
N ALA A 114 -16.23 -13.95 5.94
CA ALA A 114 -15.88 -15.27 5.43
C ALA A 114 -15.36 -15.19 3.99
N PRO A 115 -14.10 -14.75 3.76
CA PRO A 115 -13.56 -14.61 2.41
C PRO A 115 -13.42 -15.96 1.70
N CYS A 116 -13.55 -15.98 0.38
CA CYS A 116 -13.38 -17.20 -0.41
C CYS A 116 -11.94 -17.73 -0.38
N PRO A 117 -11.73 -19.04 -0.67
CA PRO A 117 -10.40 -19.61 -0.84
C PRO A 117 -9.58 -18.79 -1.85
N GLN A 118 -8.26 -18.73 -1.67
CA GLN A 118 -7.33 -17.88 -2.45
C GLN A 118 -7.42 -16.37 -2.17
N THR A 119 -8.30 -15.92 -1.28
CA THR A 119 -8.24 -14.52 -0.82
C THR A 119 -7.02 -14.36 0.11
N PRO A 120 -6.15 -13.37 -0.14
CA PRO A 120 -5.02 -13.10 0.74
C PRO A 120 -5.51 -12.71 2.14
N THR A 121 -4.74 -13.07 3.17
CA THR A 121 -5.12 -12.76 4.56
C THR A 121 -5.07 -11.25 4.83
N PHE A 122 -4.04 -10.59 4.29
CA PHE A 122 -3.76 -9.19 4.56
C PHE A 122 -3.63 -8.39 3.27
N THR A 123 -4.08 -7.12 3.31
CA THR A 123 -3.82 -6.17 2.23
C THR A 123 -3.40 -4.80 2.75
N GLY A 124 -2.41 -4.19 2.11
CA GLY A 124 -2.06 -2.79 2.29
C GLY A 124 -2.72 -1.87 1.25
N TYR A 125 -3.40 -2.43 0.27
CA TYR A 125 -3.99 -1.67 -0.82
C TYR A 125 -5.51 -1.66 -0.68
N VAL A 126 -6.14 -0.62 -1.19
CA VAL A 126 -7.60 -0.51 -1.27
C VAL A 126 -7.97 -0.19 -2.71
N VAL A 127 -9.23 -0.43 -3.04
CA VAL A 127 -9.75 -0.32 -4.40
C VAL A 127 -10.81 0.77 -4.46
N ASN A 128 -10.82 1.58 -5.52
CA ASN A 128 -11.85 2.59 -5.72
C ASN A 128 -13.21 1.92 -5.95
N HIS A 129 -14.12 2.03 -4.98
CA HIS A 129 -15.45 1.41 -5.06
C HIS A 129 -16.37 1.95 -6.17
N ALA A 130 -16.02 3.05 -6.84
CA ALA A 130 -16.74 3.49 -8.04
C ALA A 130 -16.31 2.70 -9.30
N VAL A 131 -15.06 2.22 -9.34
CA VAL A 131 -14.54 1.35 -10.41
C VAL A 131 -14.90 -0.12 -10.10
N PHE A 132 -14.61 -0.55 -8.87
CA PHE A 132 -14.91 -1.89 -8.36
C PHE A 132 -16.17 -1.85 -7.51
N VAL A 133 -17.33 -1.83 -8.17
CA VAL A 133 -18.63 -1.73 -7.51
C VAL A 133 -18.79 -2.84 -6.46
N ASN A 134 -19.43 -2.54 -5.34
CA ASN A 134 -19.73 -3.55 -4.34
C ASN A 134 -20.99 -4.33 -4.74
N GLY A 135 -20.82 -5.62 -5.01
CA GLY A 135 -21.87 -6.53 -5.48
C GLY A 135 -22.92 -6.90 -4.42
N PHE A 136 -22.76 -6.48 -3.16
CA PHE A 136 -23.82 -6.61 -2.14
C PHE A 136 -24.91 -5.56 -2.29
N PHE A 137 -24.68 -4.47 -3.04
CA PHE A 137 -25.70 -3.47 -3.26
C PHE A 137 -26.78 -3.98 -4.22
N PRO A 138 -28.09 -3.82 -3.90
CA PRO A 138 -29.17 -4.22 -4.79
C PRO A 138 -29.03 -3.55 -6.16
N GLY A 139 -29.04 -4.35 -7.23
CA GLY A 139 -28.91 -3.86 -8.61
C GLY A 139 -27.49 -3.44 -9.00
N ALA A 140 -26.46 -3.80 -8.22
CA ALA A 140 -25.07 -3.55 -8.58
C ALA A 140 -24.70 -4.25 -9.89
N SER A 141 -24.25 -3.47 -10.87
CA SER A 141 -23.57 -3.97 -12.06
C SER A 141 -22.09 -3.60 -11.98
N PRO A 142 -21.16 -4.46 -12.43
CA PRO A 142 -19.76 -4.08 -12.52
C PRO A 142 -19.59 -2.94 -13.54
N ALA A 143 -18.65 -2.03 -13.29
CA ALA A 143 -18.37 -0.94 -14.22
C ALA A 143 -17.71 -1.49 -15.49
N ALA A 144 -18.14 -1.03 -16.66
CA ALA A 144 -17.45 -1.35 -17.91
C ALA A 144 -16.23 -0.43 -18.09
N LEU A 145 -15.22 -0.91 -18.81
CA LEU A 145 -14.08 -0.09 -19.19
C LEU A 145 -14.51 1.15 -19.99
N ALA A 146 -15.56 1.02 -20.80
CA ALA A 146 -16.17 2.12 -21.55
C ALA A 146 -16.82 3.19 -20.66
N ASP A 147 -17.20 2.87 -19.41
CA ASP A 147 -17.75 3.85 -18.45
C ASP A 147 -16.65 4.74 -17.84
N ILE A 148 -15.38 4.34 -17.99
CA ILE A 148 -14.23 5.11 -17.50
C ILE A 148 -13.87 6.18 -18.52
N GLY A 149 -14.50 7.35 -18.39
CA GLY A 149 -14.29 8.48 -19.32
C GLY A 149 -12.82 8.94 -19.42
N ILE A 150 -12.09 8.93 -18.30
CA ILE A 150 -10.68 9.34 -18.25
C ILE A 150 -9.83 8.24 -17.58
N PRO A 151 -9.41 7.18 -18.30
CA PRO A 151 -8.68 6.06 -17.70
C PRO A 151 -7.37 6.46 -17.01
N ALA A 152 -6.57 7.32 -17.65
CA ALA A 152 -5.33 7.87 -17.08
C ALA A 152 -5.55 8.85 -15.92
N GLY A 153 -6.79 9.29 -15.69
CA GLY A 153 -7.18 10.17 -14.59
C GLY A 153 -7.88 9.44 -13.45
N THR A 154 -8.27 8.17 -13.66
CA THR A 154 -9.09 7.39 -12.73
C THR A 154 -8.19 6.46 -11.93
N ILE A 155 -8.10 6.69 -10.63
CA ILE A 155 -7.35 5.80 -9.73
C ILE A 155 -8.24 4.61 -9.42
N MET A 156 -7.71 3.40 -9.59
CA MET A 156 -8.43 2.16 -9.34
C MET A 156 -7.92 1.46 -8.08
N ILE A 157 -6.61 1.42 -7.84
CA ILE A 157 -6.00 0.76 -6.67
C ILE A 157 -4.99 1.72 -6.05
N TYR A 158 -4.94 1.82 -4.74
CA TYR A 158 -4.03 2.75 -4.08
C TYR A 158 -3.63 2.29 -2.67
N ASP A 159 -2.52 2.83 -2.15
CA ASP A 159 -2.14 2.58 -0.77
C ASP A 159 -3.15 3.24 0.15
N GLY A 160 -3.81 2.42 0.95
CA GLY A 160 -4.86 2.91 1.83
C GLY A 160 -5.19 1.94 2.94
N ASN A 161 -6.19 2.33 3.70
CA ASN A 161 -6.75 1.54 4.78
C ASN A 161 -8.26 1.77 4.87
N VAL A 162 -8.98 0.88 5.56
CA VAL A 162 -10.44 0.96 5.72
C VAL A 162 -10.80 1.32 7.15
N THR A 163 -11.63 2.34 7.31
CA THR A 163 -12.16 2.79 8.61
C THR A 163 -13.68 2.81 8.59
N SER A 164 -14.30 2.73 9.76
CA SER A 164 -15.75 2.92 9.86
C SER A 164 -16.12 4.40 9.69
N GLY A 165 -17.17 4.67 8.92
CA GLY A 165 -17.75 5.99 8.77
C GLY A 165 -18.69 6.38 9.91
N ALA A 166 -19.38 7.52 9.76
CA ALA A 166 -20.30 8.04 10.76
C ALA A 166 -21.61 7.24 10.83
N ALA A 167 -22.01 6.59 9.74
CA ALA A 167 -23.19 5.72 9.71
C ALA A 167 -22.82 4.25 10.02
N PRO A 168 -23.70 3.49 10.71
CA PRO A 168 -23.48 2.06 10.94
C PRO A 168 -23.23 1.30 9.64
N GLY A 169 -22.13 0.56 9.56
CA GLY A 169 -21.76 -0.23 8.38
C GLY A 169 -21.12 0.56 7.22
N GLN A 170 -20.97 1.88 7.34
CA GLN A 170 -20.23 2.67 6.36
C GLN A 170 -18.74 2.36 6.45
N GLN A 171 -18.12 2.08 5.31
CA GLN A 171 -16.67 1.92 5.18
C GLN A 171 -16.09 3.09 4.39
N ILE A 172 -14.98 3.66 4.88
CA ILE A 172 -14.26 4.77 4.25
C ILE A 172 -12.87 4.28 3.87
N GLN A 173 -12.43 4.52 2.63
CA GLN A 173 -11.17 4.00 2.09
C GLN A 173 -10.10 5.09 2.06
N LEU A 174 -9.51 5.37 3.21
CA LEU A 174 -8.56 6.45 3.37
C LEU A 174 -7.24 6.16 2.62
N VAL A 175 -6.71 7.17 1.94
CA VAL A 175 -5.34 7.12 1.42
C VAL A 175 -4.33 7.05 2.57
N GLN A 176 -3.26 6.27 2.41
CA GLN A 176 -2.18 6.14 3.39
C GLN A 176 -0.83 6.48 2.76
N ALA A 177 -0.26 7.62 3.17
CA ALA A 177 0.97 8.16 2.60
C ALA A 177 2.23 7.54 3.22
N ARG A 178 2.43 6.25 2.98
CA ARG A 178 3.46 5.41 3.64
C ARG A 178 4.91 5.75 3.26
N HIS A 179 5.11 6.42 2.13
CA HIS A 179 6.44 6.64 1.56
C HIS A 179 6.76 8.14 1.51
N ALA A 180 7.24 8.71 2.62
CA ALA A 180 7.61 10.13 2.72
C ALA A 180 6.51 11.07 2.21
N ASN A 181 5.30 10.95 2.79
CA ASN A 181 4.10 11.68 2.40
C ASN A 181 3.61 11.41 0.97
N THR A 182 4.06 10.32 0.34
CA THR A 182 3.48 9.84 -0.91
C THR A 182 2.81 8.48 -0.72
N PHE A 183 1.80 8.23 -1.54
CA PHE A 183 1.15 6.93 -1.66
C PHE A 183 1.25 6.44 -3.11
N SER A 184 1.34 5.14 -3.30
CA SER A 184 1.27 4.54 -4.64
C SER A 184 -0.18 4.44 -5.10
N ALA A 185 -0.44 4.78 -6.36
CA ALA A 185 -1.75 4.70 -7.00
C ALA A 185 -1.62 4.12 -8.41
N ALA A 186 -2.43 3.11 -8.70
CA ALA A 186 -2.63 2.55 -10.02
C ALA A 186 -3.88 3.15 -10.68
N PHE A 187 -3.76 3.43 -11.97
CA PHE A 187 -4.80 4.05 -12.79
C PHE A 187 -5.44 3.04 -13.73
N ALA A 188 -6.66 3.34 -14.17
CA ALA A 188 -7.48 2.43 -14.99
C ALA A 188 -6.89 2.14 -16.39
N ASP A 189 -5.90 2.90 -16.85
CA ASP A 189 -5.11 2.60 -18.07
C ASP A 189 -3.90 1.68 -17.82
N GLY A 190 -3.68 1.29 -16.57
CA GLY A 190 -2.59 0.40 -16.19
C GLY A 190 -1.34 1.09 -15.66
N HIS A 191 -1.20 2.42 -15.74
CA HIS A 191 -0.01 3.08 -15.21
C HIS A 191 -0.08 3.24 -13.69
N VAL A 192 1.07 3.42 -13.05
CA VAL A 192 1.18 3.58 -11.59
C VAL A 192 2.07 4.78 -11.30
N LYS A 193 1.69 5.56 -10.28
CA LYS A 193 2.42 6.76 -9.88
C LYS A 193 2.41 6.91 -8.37
N ALA A 194 3.51 7.46 -7.83
CA ALA A 194 3.53 7.98 -6.47
C ALA A 194 2.88 9.37 -6.44
N ILE A 195 1.84 9.52 -5.64
CA ILE A 195 1.07 10.76 -5.51
C ILE A 195 1.37 11.40 -4.16
N GLN A 196 1.61 12.71 -4.17
CA GLN A 196 1.80 13.47 -2.94
C GLN A 196 0.48 13.54 -2.17
N ALA A 197 0.56 13.30 -0.87
CA ALA A 197 -0.51 13.58 0.06
C ALA A 197 0.02 14.47 1.19
N MET A 198 -0.91 15.17 1.84
CA MET A 198 -0.62 16.05 2.97
C MET A 198 -1.43 15.56 4.16
N GLN A 199 -0.76 15.29 5.27
CA GLN A 199 -1.44 14.94 6.50
C GLN A 199 -2.35 16.10 6.91
N THR A 200 -3.63 15.83 7.15
CA THR A 200 -4.57 16.87 7.61
C THR A 200 -4.34 17.19 9.08
N ALA A 201 -4.43 18.46 9.44
CA ALA A 201 -4.28 18.93 10.83
C ALA A 201 -5.36 18.41 11.80
N LYS A 202 -6.47 17.87 11.28
CA LYS A 202 -7.46 17.15 12.08
C LYS A 202 -6.98 15.71 12.23
N ALA A 203 -6.28 15.43 13.33
CA ALA A 203 -6.17 14.08 13.88
C ALA A 203 -7.56 13.65 14.37
N ASN A 204 -8.52 13.47 13.45
CA ASN A 204 -9.68 12.66 13.76
C ASN A 204 -9.14 11.24 13.75
N GLN A 205 -8.92 10.70 14.94
CA GLN A 205 -8.48 9.33 15.22
C GLN A 205 -9.53 8.38 14.65
N PHE A 206 -9.49 8.11 13.34
CA PHE A 206 -10.34 7.09 12.75
C PHE A 206 -9.80 5.73 13.19
N THR A 207 -10.61 4.98 13.91
CA THR A 207 -10.30 3.61 14.29
C THR A 207 -10.38 2.74 13.03
N VAL A 208 -9.31 2.01 12.74
CA VAL A 208 -9.29 0.98 11.70
C VAL A 208 -10.38 -0.05 11.98
N MET A 209 -11.03 -0.57 10.93
CA MET A 209 -11.82 -1.79 11.07
C MET A 209 -10.85 -2.97 11.31
N GLY A 210 -10.57 -3.25 12.59
CA GLY A 210 -9.46 -4.11 13.01
C GLY A 210 -8.88 -3.64 14.35
N PRO A 211 -7.70 -4.12 14.77
CA PRO A 211 -7.18 -3.85 16.10
C PRO A 211 -6.91 -2.35 16.32
N GLY A 212 -7.82 -1.66 17.00
CA GLY A 212 -7.67 -0.47 17.88
C GLY A 212 -6.78 0.72 17.48
N ARG A 213 -6.18 0.72 16.29
CA ARG A 213 -5.16 1.68 15.89
C ARG A 213 -5.78 2.93 15.27
N GLU A 214 -5.16 4.06 15.60
CA GLU A 214 -5.46 5.35 15.01
C GLU A 214 -4.68 5.52 13.71
N LEU A 215 -5.37 5.91 12.65
CA LEU A 215 -4.74 6.28 11.40
C LEU A 215 -4.55 7.78 11.28
N ASN A 216 -3.42 8.16 10.71
CA ASN A 216 -3.25 9.50 10.17
C ASN A 216 -4.14 9.66 8.95
N VAL A 217 -4.85 10.79 8.91
CA VAL A 217 -5.67 11.18 7.77
C VAL A 217 -4.82 12.01 6.83
N TYR A 218 -4.86 11.66 5.55
CA TYR A 218 -4.15 12.37 4.50
C TYR A 218 -5.12 12.89 3.46
N THR A 219 -4.80 14.05 2.91
CA THR A 219 -5.48 14.65 1.76
C THR A 219 -4.60 14.55 0.53
N ILE A 220 -5.19 14.22 -0.61
CA ILE A 220 -4.46 14.07 -1.86
C ILE A 220 -4.04 15.46 -2.38
N GLY A 221 -2.73 15.64 -2.57
CA GLY A 221 -2.07 16.92 -2.81
C GLY A 221 -1.85 17.31 -4.27
N VAL A 222 -2.56 16.72 -5.23
CA VAL A 222 -2.46 17.16 -6.64
C VAL A 222 -3.29 18.43 -6.84
N SER A 223 -2.65 19.57 -7.10
CA SER A 223 -3.35 20.81 -7.43
C SER A 223 -4.20 20.63 -8.69
N GLY A 224 -5.54 20.74 -8.57
CA GLY A 224 -6.47 20.77 -9.70
C GLY A 224 -6.89 19.42 -10.31
N GLY A 225 -6.59 18.29 -9.65
CA GLY A 225 -7.09 16.96 -10.06
C GLY A 225 -8.47 16.62 -9.46
N PHE A 226 -9.21 15.69 -10.06
CA PHE A 226 -10.53 15.25 -9.55
C PHE A 226 -10.51 14.79 -8.09
N TYR A 227 -9.45 14.08 -7.68
CA TYR A 227 -9.25 13.62 -6.30
C TYR A 227 -8.57 14.65 -5.39
N ALA A 228 -8.25 15.85 -5.89
CA ALA A 228 -7.53 16.87 -5.12
C ALA A 228 -8.31 17.27 -3.86
N GLY A 229 -7.63 17.29 -2.72
CA GLY A 229 -8.26 17.64 -1.44
C GLY A 229 -9.23 16.59 -0.90
N GLN A 230 -9.34 15.43 -1.55
CA GLN A 230 -10.08 14.29 -1.00
C GLN A 230 -9.19 13.43 -0.10
N THR A 231 -9.81 12.71 0.84
CA THR A 231 -9.14 11.73 1.72
C THR A 231 -9.21 10.31 1.18
N GLU A 232 -9.97 10.09 0.12
CA GLU A 232 -10.15 8.80 -0.57
C GLU A 232 -10.20 9.03 -2.08
N CYS A 233 -9.88 7.99 -2.87
CA CYS A 233 -9.92 8.08 -4.33
C CYS A 233 -11.27 7.58 -4.87
N LEU A 234 -12.39 8.01 -4.30
CA LEU A 234 -13.72 7.55 -4.71
C LEU A 234 -14.22 8.32 -5.95
N GLY A 235 -14.81 7.59 -6.91
CA GLY A 235 -15.46 8.18 -8.09
C GLY A 235 -14.67 8.00 -9.38
N ILE A 236 -15.34 8.27 -10.49
CA ILE A 236 -14.79 8.22 -11.86
C ILE A 236 -14.82 9.66 -12.43
N PRO A 237 -13.66 10.29 -12.68
CA PRO A 237 -13.59 11.54 -13.42
C PRO A 237 -14.28 11.40 -14.79
N LYS A 238 -15.16 12.35 -15.12
CA LYS A 238 -15.84 12.45 -16.42
C LYS A 238 -15.19 13.51 -17.29
#